data_AF-A0A8I0JNL1-F1
#
_entry.id   AF-A0A8I0JNL1-F1
#
_cell.length_a   1.000
_cell.length_b   1.000
_cell.length_c   1.000
_cell.angle_alpha   90.00
_cell.angle_beta   90.00
_cell.angle_gamma   90.00
#
_symmetry.space_group_name_H-M   'P 1'
#
loop_
_entity.id
_entity.type
_entity.pdbx_description
1 polymer ?
#
loop_
_entity_poly.entity_id
_entity_poly.type
_entity_poly.pdbx_seq_one_letter_code
_entity_poly.pdbx_strand_id
1 'polypeptide(L)'
;MKEPLSAQIAQLTMKREQNKLELFEKEALRLRNKELFFVHGESTPAPERIALDSEIAHLEADRQRTKAELLKLKRQAQEMRETKLVALLIEALNANGLQAEIEKARAAADDALRHAHLFEAYTAQI
;
A
#
# COMPACT_ATOMS: atom_id res chain seq x y z
N MET A 1 17.33 -7.60 13.48
CA MET A 1 17.22 -7.74 12.01
C MET A 1 15.87 -7.19 11.58
N LYS A 2 15.77 -6.44 10.47
CA LYS A 2 14.46 -5.98 9.95
C LYS A 2 13.66 -7.21 9.51
N GLU A 3 12.37 -7.26 9.86
CA GLU A 3 11.49 -8.36 9.44
C GLU A 3 11.43 -8.47 7.90
N PRO A 4 11.27 -9.68 7.34
CA PRO A 4 11.15 -9.85 5.90
C PRO A 4 9.91 -9.12 5.38
N LEU A 5 10.01 -8.55 4.17
CA LEU A 5 8.97 -7.71 3.59
C LEU A 5 7.63 -8.45 3.40
N SER A 6 7.68 -9.78 3.19
CA SER A 6 6.51 -10.65 3.18
C SER A 6 5.80 -10.73 4.53
N ALA A 7 6.55 -10.80 5.64
CA ALA A 7 5.98 -10.82 6.99
C ALA A 7 5.34 -9.48 7.34
N GLN A 8 5.97 -8.36 6.98
CA GLN A 8 5.41 -7.02 7.19
C GLN A 8 4.08 -6.84 6.41
N ILE A 9 4.02 -7.29 5.15
CA ILE A 9 2.78 -7.26 4.35
C ILE A 9 1.70 -8.15 4.99
N ALA A 10 2.05 -9.35 5.45
CA ALA A 10 1.11 -10.26 6.09
C ALA A 10 0.55 -9.67 7.39
N GLN A 11 1.40 -9.12 8.25
CA GLN A 11 0.99 -8.47 9.50
C GLN A 11 0.03 -7.30 9.26
N LEU A 12 0.37 -6.39 8.33
CA LEU A 12 -0.51 -5.27 8.01
C LEU A 12 -1.81 -5.72 7.36
N THR A 13 -1.81 -6.83 6.61
CA THR A 13 -3.03 -7.42 6.04
C THR A 13 -3.93 -7.96 7.15
N MET A 14 -3.37 -8.71 8.11
CA MET A 14 -4.11 -9.19 9.27
C MET A 14 -4.67 -8.03 10.10
N LYS A 15 -3.84 -7.03 10.41
CA LYS A 15 -4.26 -5.82 11.13
C LYS A 15 -5.43 -5.13 10.42
N ARG A 16 -5.36 -5.02 9.08
CA ARG A 16 -6.44 -4.40 8.30
C ARG A 16 -7.76 -5.16 8.42
N GLU A 17 -7.74 -6.49 8.38
CA GLU A 17 -8.95 -7.30 8.55
C GLU A 17 -9.50 -7.22 9.98
N GLN A 18 -8.62 -7.19 10.99
CA GLN A 18 -9.01 -6.97 12.39
C GLN A 18 -9.71 -5.61 12.57
N ASN A 19 -9.09 -4.53 12.10
CA ASN A 19 -9.68 -3.19 12.17
C ASN A 19 -11.02 -3.11 11.44
N LYS A 20 -11.19 -3.86 10.34
CA LYS A 20 -12.44 -3.90 9.59
C LYS A 20 -13.55 -4.59 10.37
N LEU A 21 -13.25 -5.72 11.01
CA LEU A 21 -14.21 -6.42 11.87
C LEU A 21 -14.62 -5.55 13.05
N GLU A 22 -13.65 -4.96 13.76
CA GLU A 22 -13.91 -4.10 14.90
C GLU A 22 -14.72 -2.87 14.52
N LEU A 23 -14.42 -2.24 13.38
CA LEU A 23 -15.20 -1.12 12.87
C LEU A 23 -16.65 -1.52 12.59
N PHE A 24 -16.90 -2.68 11.98
CA PHE A 24 -18.26 -3.16 11.75
C PHE A 24 -19.02 -3.41 13.06
N GLU A 25 -18.37 -3.98 14.07
CA GLU A 25 -18.98 -4.21 15.38
C GLU A 25 -19.37 -2.89 16.05
N LYS A 26 -18.48 -1.89 16.01
CA LYS A 26 -18.72 -0.56 16.61
C LYS A 26 -19.79 0.23 15.85
N GLU A 27 -19.81 0.15 14.52
CA GLU A 27 -20.88 0.72 13.71
C GLU A 27 -22.23 0.06 13.97
N ALA A 28 -22.26 -1.28 14.11
CA ALA A 28 -23.46 -2.02 14.47
C ALA A 28 -23.97 -1.62 15.85
N LEU A 29 -23.09 -1.46 16.84
CA LEU A 29 -23.44 -0.95 18.16
C LEU A 29 -24.03 0.47 18.07
N ARG A 30 -23.42 1.35 17.28
CA ARG A 30 -23.92 2.71 17.05
C ARG A 30 -25.32 2.71 16.43
N LEU A 31 -25.57 1.83 15.46
CA LEU A 31 -26.88 1.69 14.81
C LEU A 31 -27.92 1.13 15.78
N ARG A 32 -27.56 0.11 16.56
CA ARG A 32 -28.44 -0.47 17.59
C ARG A 32 -28.83 0.57 18.64
N ASN A 33 -27.88 1.38 19.12
CA ASN A 33 -28.17 2.45 20.09
C ASN A 33 -29.13 3.50 19.50
N LYS A 34 -29.00 3.82 18.21
CA LYS A 34 -29.95 4.71 17.51
C LYS A 34 -31.33 4.07 17.41
N GLU A 35 -31.41 2.79 17.05
CA GLU A 35 -32.68 2.05 16.98
C GLU A 35 -33.39 2.02 18.33
N LEU A 36 -32.68 1.69 19.42
CA LEU A 36 -33.24 1.70 20.77
C LEU A 36 -33.80 3.07 21.17
N PHE A 37 -33.10 4.14 20.80
CA PHE A 37 -33.60 5.49 21.01
C PHE A 37 -34.88 5.77 20.21
N PHE A 38 -34.91 5.41 18.92
CA PHE A 38 -36.07 5.68 18.06
C PHE A 38 -37.30 4.85 18.41
N VAL A 39 -37.13 3.58 18.80
CA VAL A 39 -38.22 2.64 19.04
C VAL A 39 -38.69 2.69 20.49
N HIS A 40 -37.75 2.78 21.44
CA HIS A 40 -38.03 2.63 22.88
C HIS A 40 -37.77 3.90 23.69
N GLY A 41 -37.21 4.97 23.08
CA GLY A 41 -36.85 6.19 23.79
C GLY A 41 -35.63 6.04 24.71
N GLU A 42 -34.93 4.90 24.65
CA GLU A 42 -33.76 4.62 25.47
C GLU A 42 -32.57 5.47 25.00
N SER A 43 -32.03 6.32 25.88
CA SER A 43 -30.92 7.20 25.53
C SER A 43 -29.59 6.65 26.05
N THR A 44 -28.65 6.42 25.14
CA THR A 44 -27.24 6.19 25.52
C THR A 44 -26.63 7.49 26.06
N PRO A 45 -25.97 7.50 27.22
CA PRO A 45 -25.31 8.68 27.77
C PRO A 45 -24.35 9.35 26.77
N ALA A 46 -24.30 10.69 26.77
CA ALA A 46 -23.45 11.45 25.85
C ALA A 46 -21.95 11.04 25.91
N PRO A 47 -21.34 10.78 27.08
CA PRO A 47 -19.95 10.33 27.15
C PRO A 47 -19.71 9.01 26.40
N GLU A 48 -20.63 8.05 26.50
CA GLU A 48 -20.53 6.75 25.83
C GLU A 48 -20.67 6.88 24.31
N ARG A 49 -21.55 7.77 23.84
CA ARG A 49 -21.68 8.05 22.40
C ARG A 49 -20.40 8.69 21.83
N ILE A 50 -19.84 9.66 22.55
CA ILE A 50 -18.60 10.34 22.15
C ILE A 50 -17.44 9.34 22.13
N ALA A 51 -17.34 8.48 23.14
CA ALA A 51 -16.33 7.42 23.18
C ALA A 51 -16.47 6.50 21.96
N LEU A 52 -17.67 6.01 21.67
CA LEU A 52 -17.92 5.13 20.52
C LEU A 52 -17.59 5.81 19.18
N ASP A 53 -18.00 7.06 18.97
CA ASP A 53 -17.68 7.78 17.74
C ASP A 53 -16.17 8.06 17.62
N SER A 54 -15.48 8.30 18.73
CA SER A 54 -14.02 8.47 18.74
C SER A 54 -13.27 7.18 18.41
N GLU A 55 -13.74 6.03 18.91
CA GLU A 55 -13.19 4.71 18.59
C GLU A 55 -13.36 4.39 17.11
N ILE A 56 -14.55 4.66 16.54
CA ILE A 56 -14.82 4.50 15.10
C ILE A 56 -13.86 5.37 14.28
N ALA A 57 -13.74 6.67 14.62
CA ALA A 57 -12.84 7.58 13.91
C ALA A 57 -11.37 7.13 13.98
N HIS A 58 -10.93 6.62 15.13
CA HIS A 58 -9.58 6.06 15.28
C HIS A 58 -9.38 4.83 14.39
N LEU A 59 -10.33 3.89 14.37
CA LEU A 59 -10.27 2.69 13.55
C LEU A 59 -10.25 3.02 12.04
N GLU A 60 -11.01 4.03 11.62
CA GLU A 60 -10.99 4.54 10.25
C GLU A 60 -9.63 5.13 9.86
N ALA A 61 -9.07 5.99 10.72
CA ALA A 61 -7.76 6.59 10.50
C ALA A 61 -6.67 5.50 10.41
N ASP A 62 -6.67 4.54 11.32
CA ASP A 62 -5.74 3.42 11.31
C ASP A 62 -5.90 2.53 10.08
N ARG A 63 -7.14 2.34 9.60
CA ARG A 63 -7.40 1.59 8.35
C ARG A 63 -6.81 2.31 7.14
N GLN A 64 -6.94 3.63 7.05
CA GLN A 64 -6.35 4.41 5.95
C GLN A 64 -4.83 4.41 6.02
N ARG A 65 -4.25 4.58 7.21
CA ARG A 65 -2.81 4.47 7.43
C ARG A 65 -2.28 3.11 7.00
N THR A 66 -2.90 2.03 7.46
CA THR A 66 -2.52 0.65 7.13
C THR A 66 -2.61 0.40 5.62
N LYS A 67 -3.63 0.95 4.95
CA LYS A 67 -3.77 0.88 3.48
C LYS A 67 -2.60 1.58 2.77
N ALA A 68 -2.22 2.78 3.20
CA ALA A 68 -1.11 3.52 2.61
C ALA A 68 0.22 2.78 2.80
N GLU A 69 0.47 2.25 4.00
CA GLU A 69 1.66 1.45 4.29
C GLU A 69 1.71 0.16 3.46
N LEU A 70 0.59 -0.55 3.31
CA LEU A 70 0.50 -1.74 2.44
C LEU A 70 0.79 -1.44 0.97
N LEU A 71 0.28 -0.32 0.45
CA LEU A 71 0.55 0.09 -0.93
C LEU A 71 2.04 0.37 -1.13
N LYS A 72 2.68 1.04 -0.17
CA LYS A 72 4.12 1.30 -0.18
C LYS A 72 4.92 -0.01 -0.19
N LEU A 73 4.61 -0.95 0.70
CA LEU A 73 5.32 -2.23 0.77
C LEU A 73 5.09 -3.08 -0.48
N LYS A 74 3.88 -3.10 -1.04
CA LYS A 74 3.61 -3.82 -2.29
C LYS A 74 4.41 -3.25 -3.46
N ARG A 75 4.52 -1.93 -3.56
CA ARG A 75 5.37 -1.27 -4.57
C ARG A 75 6.84 -1.64 -4.40
N GLN A 76 7.36 -1.62 -3.17
CA GLN A 76 8.72 -2.07 -2.88
C GLN A 76 8.92 -3.54 -3.24
N ALA A 77 7.94 -4.41 -2.94
CA ALA A 77 8.00 -5.82 -3.31
C ALA A 77 8.06 -6.02 -4.84
N GLN A 78 7.31 -5.22 -5.58
CA GLN A 78 7.30 -5.23 -7.04
C GLN A 78 8.64 -4.76 -7.62
N GLU A 79 9.15 -3.62 -7.15
CA GLU A 79 10.46 -3.09 -7.57
C GLU A 79 11.59 -4.10 -7.29
N MET A 80 11.57 -4.77 -6.13
CA MET A 80 12.52 -5.85 -5.80
C MET A 80 12.38 -7.07 -6.71
N ARG A 81 11.17 -7.43 -7.14
CA ARG A 81 10.95 -8.55 -8.06
C ARG A 81 11.41 -8.22 -9.47
N GLU A 82 11.11 -7.02 -9.96
CA GLU A 82 11.53 -6.55 -11.28
C GLU A 82 13.05 -6.50 -11.37
N THR A 83 13.72 -5.88 -10.38
CA THR A 83 15.20 -5.84 -10.32
C THR A 83 15.82 -7.24 -10.26
N LYS A 84 15.25 -8.15 -9.44
CA LYS A 84 15.74 -9.53 -9.35
C LYS A 84 15.51 -10.31 -10.66
N LEU A 85 14.37 -10.12 -11.33
CA LEU A 85 14.08 -10.75 -12.61
C LEU A 85 15.06 -10.28 -13.69
N VAL A 86 15.33 -8.98 -13.77
CA VAL A 86 16.33 -8.42 -14.70
C VAL A 86 17.70 -9.00 -14.41
N ALA A 87 18.11 -9.09 -13.15
CA ALA A 87 19.39 -9.71 -12.77
C ALA A 87 19.48 -11.18 -13.23
N LEU A 88 18.43 -11.98 -12.98
CA LEU A 88 18.37 -13.38 -13.40
C LEU A 88 18.36 -13.54 -14.93
N LEU A 89 17.70 -12.64 -15.66
CA LEU A 89 17.71 -12.63 -17.12
C LEU A 89 19.10 -12.31 -17.66
N ILE A 90 19.79 -11.32 -17.08
CA ILE A 90 21.18 -11.00 -17.44
C ILE A 90 22.11 -12.20 -17.17
N GLU A 91 21.97 -12.85 -16.00
CA GLU A 91 22.73 -14.06 -15.68
C GLU A 91 22.47 -15.19 -16.68
N ALA A 92 21.20 -15.43 -17.04
CA ALA A 92 20.82 -16.44 -18.02
C ALA A 92 21.34 -16.13 -19.43
N LEU A 93 21.28 -14.87 -19.87
CA LEU A 93 21.80 -14.44 -21.16
C LEU A 93 23.33 -14.56 -21.21
N ASN A 94 24.03 -14.16 -20.13
CA ASN A 94 25.48 -14.35 -19.99
C ASN A 94 25.87 -15.84 -20.07
N ALA A 95 25.12 -16.73 -19.40
CA ALA A 95 25.37 -18.17 -19.42
C ALA A 95 25.22 -18.79 -20.83
N ASN A 96 24.45 -18.16 -21.72
CA ASN A 96 24.28 -18.58 -23.12
C ASN A 96 25.19 -17.81 -24.10
N GLY A 97 26.12 -16.99 -23.60
CA GLY A 97 27.07 -16.24 -24.44
C GLY A 97 26.46 -15.04 -25.20
N LEU A 98 25.25 -14.60 -24.82
CA LEU A 98 24.49 -13.52 -25.47
C LEU A 98 24.93 -12.13 -24.96
N GLN A 99 26.24 -11.93 -24.79
CA GLN A 99 26.81 -10.70 -24.23
C GLN A 99 26.49 -9.48 -25.09
N ALA A 100 26.51 -9.67 -26.42
CA ALA A 100 26.26 -8.61 -27.39
C ALA A 100 24.81 -8.09 -27.36
N GLU A 101 23.82 -8.96 -27.11
CA GLU A 101 22.44 -8.54 -26.91
C GLU A 101 22.27 -7.71 -25.63
N ILE A 102 22.97 -8.07 -24.55
CA ILE A 102 22.93 -7.32 -23.29
C ILE A 102 23.53 -5.92 -23.48
N GLU A 103 24.68 -5.81 -24.16
CA GLU A 103 25.31 -4.51 -24.44
C GLU A 103 24.45 -3.62 -25.34
N LYS A 104 23.82 -4.18 -26.38
CA LYS A 104 22.87 -3.45 -27.22
C LYS A 104 21.66 -2.95 -26.43
N ALA A 105 21.10 -3.78 -25.55
CA ALA A 105 19.97 -3.39 -24.71
C ALA A 105 20.35 -2.28 -23.71
N ARG A 106 21.56 -2.33 -23.15
CA ARG A 106 22.09 -1.26 -22.28
C ARG A 106 22.29 0.04 -23.04
N ALA A 107 22.92 0.00 -24.21
CA ALA A 107 23.14 1.18 -25.04
C ALA A 107 21.81 1.84 -25.44
N ALA A 108 20.80 1.03 -25.83
CA ALA A 108 19.47 1.54 -26.15
C ALA A 108 18.75 2.17 -24.93
N ALA A 109 18.92 1.59 -23.73
CA ALA A 109 18.37 2.15 -22.50
C ALA A 109 19.06 3.47 -22.10
N ASP A 110 20.39 3.55 -22.22
CA ASP A 110 21.16 4.76 -21.93
C ASP A 110 20.82 5.89 -22.91
N ASP A 111 20.66 5.59 -24.19
CA ASP A 111 20.22 6.57 -25.19
C ASP A 111 18.77 7.03 -24.91
N ALA A 112 17.86 6.12 -24.57
CA ALA A 112 16.49 6.48 -24.19
C ALA A 112 16.45 7.40 -22.95
N LEU A 113 17.28 7.13 -21.94
CA LEU A 113 17.39 7.97 -20.73
C LEU A 113 17.95 9.36 -21.04
N ARG A 114 18.97 9.45 -21.90
CA ARG A 114 19.51 10.74 -22.37
C ARG A 114 18.45 11.54 -23.10
N HIS A 115 17.69 10.93 -24.00
CA HIS A 115 16.63 11.60 -24.76
C HIS A 115 15.43 12.01 -23.89
N ALA A 116 15.06 11.20 -22.89
CA ALA A 116 14.00 11.55 -21.94
C ALA A 116 14.34 12.78 -21.09
N HIS A 117 15.56 12.87 -20.57
CA HIS A 117 16.01 14.03 -19.78
C HIS A 117 16.36 15.27 -20.64
N LEU A 118 16.72 15.08 -21.91
CA LEU A 118 16.93 16.18 -22.84
C LEU A 118 15.60 16.83 -23.30
N PHE A 119 14.50 16.06 -23.37
CA PHE A 119 13.20 16.61 -23.74
C PHE A 119 12.53 17.42 -22.62
N GLU A 120 12.64 16.97 -21.36
CA GLU A 120 12.09 17.71 -20.21
C GLU A 120 12.81 19.05 -19.98
N ALA A 121 14.11 19.14 -20.29
CA ALA A 121 14.87 20.39 -20.20
C ALA A 121 14.51 21.41 -21.30
N TYR A 122 14.01 20.96 -22.45
CA TYR A 122 13.65 21.82 -23.59
C TYR A 122 12.18 22.24 -23.62
N THR A 123 11.29 21.60 -22.85
CA THR A 123 9.87 21.99 -22.76
C THR A 123 9.54 22.87 -21.57
N ALA A 124 10.44 23.01 -20.59
CA ALA A 124 10.27 23.89 -19.42
C ALA A 124 10.59 25.38 -19.70
N GLN A 125 10.88 25.77 -20.95
CA GLN A 125 11.21 27.15 -21.34
C GLN A 125 10.37 27.71 -22.51
N ILE A 126 9.16 27.18 -22.75
CA ILE A 126 8.19 27.79 -23.68
C ILE A 126 6.93 28.20 -22.92
#